data_AF-M3B3I3-F1
#
_entry.id   AF-M3B3I3-F1
#
_cell.length_a   1.000
_cell.length_b   1.000
_cell.length_c   1.000
_cell.angle_alpha   90.00
_cell.angle_beta   90.00
_cell.angle_gamma   90.00
#
_symmetry.space_group_name_H-M   'P 1'
#
loop_
_entity.id
_entity.type
_entity.pdbx_description
1 polymer ?
#
loop_
_entity_poly.entity_id
_entity_poly.type
_entity_poly.pdbx_seq_one_letter_code
_entity_poly.pdbx_strand_id
1 'polypeptide(L)'
;MRRSRFALVTAARVLQLFFPGTETTSSDFQALLSACQPASFGRGGDEVHDEEYRKAGKLDRSAFATSFCPYEAGIIDVVGQLLLPQTKHLKDKRSIKAQLYKLNIYSGPNGKFKAHVDTPRSEEQLGSLVVSLPVAHDGGQLAVRNAGQELIFDWSQKSGAPAYIERAAFYSDCEHEVYEVTSGHRVTLTYNLFMTRKYLINW
;
A
#
# COMPACT_ATOMS: atom_id res chain seq x y z
N MET A 1 2.53 -20.03 20.78
CA MET A 1 2.61 -20.19 19.31
C MET A 1 2.66 -18.80 18.69
N ARG A 2 3.82 -18.34 18.20
CA ARG A 2 3.97 -17.02 17.56
C ARG A 2 3.12 -17.05 16.27
N ARG A 3 1.97 -16.37 16.26
CA ARG A 3 1.18 -16.18 15.04
C ARG A 3 2.01 -15.32 14.08
N SER A 4 2.02 -15.69 12.80
CA SER A 4 2.68 -14.92 11.75
C SER A 4 2.17 -13.48 11.77
N ARG A 5 3.07 -12.50 11.81
CA ARG A 5 2.74 -11.06 11.76
C ARG A 5 2.48 -10.59 10.33
N PHE A 6 1.87 -11.44 9.52
CA PHE A 6 1.59 -11.15 8.12
C PHE A 6 0.14 -11.52 7.84
N ALA A 7 -0.57 -10.63 7.15
CA ALA A 7 -1.88 -10.93 6.60
C ALA A 7 -1.73 -11.02 5.08
N LEU A 8 -1.67 -12.24 4.56
CA LEU A 8 -1.85 -12.45 3.13
C LEU A 8 -3.35 -12.28 2.84
N VAL A 9 -3.71 -11.16 2.22
CA VAL A 9 -5.06 -10.98 1.68
C VAL A 9 -4.97 -11.15 0.16
N THR A 10 -5.18 -12.37 -0.31
CA THR A 10 -5.24 -12.66 -1.75
C THR A 10 -6.39 -11.92 -2.43
N ALA A 11 -6.24 -11.74 -3.75
CA ALA A 11 -7.04 -10.90 -4.62
C ALA A 11 -8.56 -11.11 -4.45
N ALA A 12 -9.30 -10.02 -4.30
CA ALA A 12 -10.74 -10.03 -4.56
C ALA A 12 -10.96 -9.53 -5.98
N ARG A 13 -11.83 -10.19 -6.74
CA ARG A 13 -12.38 -9.63 -7.98
C ARG A 13 -13.34 -8.50 -7.60
N VAL A 14 -12.99 -7.26 -7.93
CA VAL A 14 -13.91 -6.11 -7.93
C VAL A 14 -13.62 -5.24 -9.16
N LEU A 15 -14.70 -4.61 -9.65
CA LEU A 15 -14.90 -3.78 -10.82
C LEU A 15 -13.69 -3.00 -11.33
N GLN A 16 -13.60 -2.92 -12.66
CA GLN A 16 -12.80 -1.98 -13.45
C GLN A 16 -12.73 -0.61 -12.75
N LEU A 17 -11.55 -0.27 -12.26
CA LEU A 17 -11.22 1.11 -11.92
C LEU A 17 -10.90 1.84 -13.22
N PHE A 18 -11.72 2.82 -13.58
CA PHE A 18 -11.36 3.81 -14.57
C PHE A 18 -10.34 4.75 -13.93
N PHE A 19 -9.07 4.31 -13.98
CA PHE A 19 -7.95 5.23 -13.94
C PHE A 19 -8.00 6.04 -15.23
N PRO A 20 -7.80 7.36 -15.21
CA PRO A 20 -7.73 8.10 -16.46
C PRO A 20 -6.52 7.53 -17.25
N GLY A 21 -6.83 6.81 -18.33
CA GLY A 21 -5.89 6.06 -19.15
C GLY A 21 -5.32 4.81 -18.47
N THR A 22 -5.90 3.63 -18.75
CA THR A 22 -5.14 2.37 -18.68
C THR A 22 -3.95 2.37 -19.64
N GLU A 23 -3.97 3.29 -20.61
CA GLU A 23 -2.86 3.62 -21.48
C GLU A 23 -1.93 4.63 -20.77
N THR A 24 -0.75 4.15 -20.40
CA THR A 24 0.33 4.97 -19.83
C THR A 24 0.80 6.08 -20.79
N THR A 25 0.44 6.00 -22.08
CA THR A 25 0.71 6.99 -23.13
C THR A 25 -0.33 8.11 -23.20
N SER A 26 -1.45 7.99 -22.48
CA SER A 26 -2.50 9.02 -22.48
C SER A 26 -2.03 10.34 -21.85
N SER A 27 -2.64 11.46 -22.28
CA SER A 27 -2.37 12.79 -21.70
C SER A 27 -2.62 12.84 -20.20
N ASP A 28 -3.65 12.14 -19.73
CA ASP A 28 -4.05 12.17 -18.33
C ASP A 28 -3.06 11.43 -17.44
N PHE A 29 -2.52 10.30 -17.92
CA PHE A 29 -1.46 9.59 -17.21
C PHE A 29 -0.17 10.43 -17.14
N GLN A 30 0.18 11.13 -18.23
CA GLN A 30 1.31 12.05 -18.24
C GLN A 30 1.11 13.25 -17.30
N ALA A 31 -0.13 13.77 -17.21
CA ALA A 31 -0.48 14.81 -16.24
C ALA A 31 -0.34 14.31 -14.79
N LEU A 32 -0.75 13.06 -14.52
CA LEU A 32 -0.55 12.43 -13.21
C LEU A 32 0.94 12.30 -12.85
N LEU A 33 1.78 11.81 -13.78
CA LEU A 33 3.23 11.73 -13.59
C LEU A 33 3.82 13.11 -13.29
N SER A 34 3.41 14.13 -14.05
CA SER A 34 3.89 15.51 -13.92
C SER A 34 3.45 16.18 -12.61
N ALA A 35 2.30 15.78 -12.07
CA ALA A 35 1.82 16.28 -10.79
C ALA A 35 2.58 15.67 -9.59
N CYS A 36 3.22 14.51 -9.77
CA CYS A 36 3.95 13.85 -8.69
C CYS A 36 5.19 14.65 -8.28
N GLN A 37 5.39 14.77 -6.97
CA GLN A 37 6.63 15.30 -6.41
C GLN A 37 7.62 14.16 -6.15
N PRO A 38 8.94 14.40 -6.22
CA PRO A 38 9.92 13.40 -5.81
C PRO A 38 9.67 12.94 -4.38
N ALA A 39 9.70 11.63 -4.16
CA ALA A 39 9.44 11.05 -2.86
C ALA A 39 10.71 11.08 -2.00
N SER A 40 10.61 11.75 -0.86
CA SER A 40 11.59 11.76 0.23
C SER A 40 11.44 10.57 1.17
N PHE A 41 12.39 10.34 2.07
CA PHE A 41 12.27 9.37 3.16
C PHE A 41 12.86 9.91 4.46
N GLY A 42 12.44 9.35 5.60
CA GLY A 42 12.96 9.74 6.90
C GLY A 42 14.30 9.08 7.20
N ARG A 43 15.28 9.85 7.68
CA ARG A 43 16.55 9.34 8.19
C ARG A 43 16.93 10.13 9.45
N GLY A 44 16.86 9.48 10.62
CA GLY A 44 17.24 10.12 11.88
C GLY A 44 16.36 11.31 12.30
N GLY A 45 15.14 11.42 11.77
CA GLY A 45 14.23 12.55 12.02
C GLY A 45 14.20 13.58 10.88
N ASP A 46 15.19 13.56 9.98
CA ASP A 46 15.25 14.45 8.83
C ASP A 46 14.56 13.84 7.60
N GLU A 47 14.03 14.71 6.74
CA GLU A 47 13.48 14.34 5.43
C GLU A 47 14.60 14.42 4.38
N VAL A 48 15.00 13.28 3.83
CA VAL A 48 16.11 13.14 2.88
C VAL A 48 15.59 12.80 1.49
N HIS A 49 16.22 13.38 0.47
CA HIS A 49 16.01 13.04 -0.93
C HIS A 49 17.31 12.43 -1.50
N ASP A 50 17.25 11.14 -1.83
CA ASP A 50 18.35 10.38 -2.43
C ASP A 50 17.73 9.32 -3.36
N GLU A 51 17.89 9.50 -4.67
CA GLU A 51 17.30 8.61 -5.68
C GLU A 51 17.94 7.21 -5.70
N GLU A 52 19.17 7.05 -5.20
CA GLU A 52 19.77 5.71 -5.07
C GLU A 52 19.10 4.89 -3.96
N TYR A 53 18.53 5.58 -2.98
CA TYR A 53 17.75 4.96 -1.91
C TYR A 53 16.26 4.87 -2.25
N ARG A 54 15.67 5.95 -2.77
CA ARG A 54 14.26 6.03 -3.11
C ARG A 54 14.06 6.85 -4.39
N LYS A 55 13.70 6.16 -5.47
CA LYS A 55 13.30 6.78 -6.74
C LYS A 55 11.83 6.53 -7.01
N ALA A 56 11.00 7.50 -6.65
CA ALA A 56 9.55 7.44 -6.82
C ALA A 56 8.94 8.84 -6.91
N GLY A 57 7.81 8.95 -7.61
CA GLY A 57 6.88 10.07 -7.48
C GLY A 57 5.87 9.82 -6.36
N LYS A 58 5.45 10.87 -5.66
CA LYS A 58 4.37 10.83 -4.66
C LYS A 58 3.33 11.93 -4.90
N LEU A 59 2.09 11.63 -4.52
CA LEU A 59 1.05 12.61 -4.24
C LEU A 59 0.53 12.39 -2.83
N ASP A 60 0.54 13.45 -2.03
CA ASP A 60 -0.08 13.44 -0.70
C ASP A 60 -1.60 13.49 -0.81
N ARG A 61 -2.30 13.01 0.22
CA ARG A 61 -3.77 12.87 0.24
C ARG A 61 -4.54 14.12 -0.24
N SER A 62 -4.04 15.32 0.03
CA SER A 62 -4.69 16.58 -0.38
C SER A 62 -4.59 16.87 -1.88
N ALA A 63 -3.66 16.24 -2.59
CA ALA A 63 -3.38 16.47 -4.00
C ALA A 63 -4.11 15.51 -4.95
N PHE A 64 -4.86 14.53 -4.43
CA PHE A 64 -5.62 13.60 -5.25
C PHE A 64 -6.88 13.07 -4.58
N ALA A 65 -7.84 12.66 -5.41
CA ALA A 65 -9.03 11.94 -4.99
C ALA A 65 -9.08 10.57 -5.68
N THR A 66 -9.79 9.63 -5.08
CA THR A 66 -10.04 8.31 -5.66
C THR A 66 -11.42 7.85 -5.23
N SER A 67 -12.14 7.20 -6.14
CA SER A 67 -13.39 6.49 -5.85
C SER A 67 -13.14 5.10 -5.27
N PHE A 68 -11.89 4.61 -5.27
CA PHE A 68 -11.56 3.32 -4.70
C PHE A 68 -11.74 3.34 -3.18
N CYS A 69 -12.64 2.49 -2.69
CA CYS A 69 -12.93 2.32 -1.28
C CYS A 69 -12.54 0.90 -0.83
N PRO A 70 -11.48 0.73 -0.01
CA PRO A 70 -11.07 -0.59 0.44
C PRO A 70 -12.10 -1.26 1.37
N TYR A 71 -13.04 -0.50 1.93
CA TYR A 71 -14.14 -1.03 2.74
C TYR A 71 -15.19 -1.70 1.85
N GLU A 72 -15.63 -1.02 0.79
CA GLU A 72 -16.60 -1.59 -0.17
C GLU A 72 -16.03 -2.80 -0.92
N ALA A 73 -14.71 -2.81 -1.14
CA ALA A 73 -14.01 -3.96 -1.71
C ALA A 73 -13.82 -5.14 -0.73
N GLY A 74 -14.31 -5.04 0.52
CA GLY A 74 -14.19 -6.06 1.56
C GLY A 74 -12.76 -6.26 2.08
N ILE A 75 -11.80 -5.41 1.69
CA ILE A 75 -10.39 -5.56 2.06
C ILE A 75 -10.22 -5.39 3.55
N ILE A 76 -10.84 -4.36 4.11
CA ILE A 76 -10.65 -4.01 5.53
C ILE A 76 -11.22 -5.09 6.45
N ASP A 77 -12.28 -5.79 6.04
CA ASP A 77 -12.83 -6.90 6.80
C ASP A 77 -11.84 -8.07 6.88
N VAL A 78 -11.24 -8.45 5.75
CA VAL A 78 -10.25 -9.55 5.73
C VAL A 78 -8.98 -9.14 6.48
N VAL A 79 -8.48 -7.92 6.26
CA VAL A 79 -7.34 -7.38 7.01
C VAL A 79 -7.64 -7.36 8.51
N GLY A 80 -8.85 -6.97 8.91
CA GLY A 80 -9.31 -6.98 10.29
C GLY A 80 -9.28 -8.38 10.92
N GLN A 81 -9.75 -9.39 10.19
CA GLN A 81 -9.74 -10.78 10.66
C GLN A 81 -8.32 -11.34 10.83
N LEU A 82 -7.37 -10.92 10.00
CA LEU A 82 -6.00 -11.44 10.00
C LEU A 82 -5.07 -10.68 10.95
N LEU A 83 -5.17 -9.35 11.03
CA LEU A 83 -4.26 -8.51 11.81
C LEU A 83 -4.76 -8.22 13.23
N LEU A 84 -6.06 -8.29 13.51
CA LEU A 84 -6.54 -8.07 14.88
C LEU A 84 -6.39 -9.35 15.71
N PRO A 85 -5.84 -9.28 16.94
CA PRO A 85 -5.84 -10.44 17.80
C PRO A 85 -7.28 -10.83 18.16
N GLN A 86 -7.62 -12.10 17.99
CA GLN A 86 -8.93 -12.64 18.33
C GLN A 86 -9.14 -12.54 19.85
N THR A 87 -10.05 -11.67 20.31
CA THR A 87 -10.44 -11.58 21.72
C THR A 87 -11.65 -12.47 21.97
N LYS A 88 -11.65 -13.20 23.09
CA LYS A 88 -12.82 -14.00 23.52
C LYS A 88 -13.96 -13.15 24.08
N HIS A 89 -13.72 -11.87 24.35
CA HIS A 89 -14.68 -10.98 25.01
C HIS A 89 -15.35 -10.04 24.00
N LEU A 90 -16.68 -10.16 23.88
CA LEU A 90 -17.53 -9.35 22.99
C LEU A 90 -17.52 -7.84 23.30
N LYS A 91 -17.04 -7.43 24.49
CA LYS A 91 -16.98 -6.03 24.93
C LYS A 91 -15.75 -5.27 24.39
N ASP A 92 -14.73 -5.99 23.90
CA ASP A 92 -13.51 -5.41 23.30
C ASP A 92 -13.48 -5.64 21.79
N LYS A 93 -14.59 -5.33 21.09
CA LYS A 93 -14.61 -5.40 19.62
C LYS A 93 -13.67 -4.32 19.08
N ARG A 94 -12.53 -4.77 18.59
CA ARG A 94 -11.59 -3.94 17.84
C ARG A 94 -11.97 -3.95 16.37
N SER A 95 -11.76 -2.83 15.71
CA SER A 95 -11.92 -2.66 14.27
C SER A 95 -10.66 -2.02 13.70
N ILE A 96 -10.53 -2.06 12.37
CA ILE A 96 -9.49 -1.35 11.66
C ILE A 96 -10.12 -0.14 10.97
N LYS A 97 -9.52 1.03 11.18
CA LYS A 97 -9.75 2.22 10.36
C LYS A 97 -8.59 2.34 9.39
N ALA A 98 -8.86 2.16 8.10
CA ALA A 98 -7.96 2.53 7.02
C ALA A 98 -8.14 4.01 6.65
N GLN A 99 -7.03 4.74 6.63
CA GLN A 99 -6.97 6.15 6.23
C GLN A 99 -6.04 6.29 5.03
N LEU A 100 -6.57 6.79 3.90
CA LEU A 100 -5.77 7.03 2.71
C LEU A 100 -4.65 8.02 3.02
N TYR A 101 -3.42 7.67 2.68
CA TYR A 101 -2.23 8.43 3.02
C TYR A 101 -1.60 9.07 1.79
N LYS A 102 -1.16 8.26 0.83
CA LYS A 102 -0.42 8.72 -0.35
C LYS A 102 -0.66 7.83 -1.54
N LEU A 103 -0.47 8.40 -2.73
CA LEU A 103 -0.24 7.67 -3.97
C LEU A 103 1.25 7.67 -4.26
N ASN A 104 1.82 6.53 -4.67
CA ASN A 104 3.20 6.46 -5.13
C ASN A 104 3.25 5.89 -6.55
N ILE A 105 4.16 6.43 -7.37
CA ILE A 105 4.49 5.92 -8.69
C ILE A 105 5.97 5.59 -8.75
N TYR A 106 6.30 4.34 -9.05
CA TYR A 106 7.66 3.90 -9.34
C TYR A 106 7.73 3.63 -10.83
N SER A 107 8.52 4.43 -11.55
CA SER A 107 8.64 4.36 -13.00
C SER A 107 9.91 3.64 -13.40
N GLY A 108 9.82 2.77 -14.41
CA GLY A 108 10.97 2.15 -15.01
C GLY A 108 11.69 3.07 -16.01
N PRO A 109 13.01 2.91 -16.18
CA PRO A 109 13.89 2.06 -15.37
C PRO A 109 14.27 2.73 -14.03
N ASN A 110 14.75 1.93 -13.07
CA ASN A 110 15.35 2.33 -11.79
C ASN A 110 14.39 2.82 -10.68
N GLY A 111 13.07 2.83 -10.89
CA GLY A 111 12.11 3.17 -9.83
C GLY A 111 12.19 2.16 -8.69
N LYS A 112 12.54 2.58 -7.47
CA LYS A 112 12.84 1.68 -6.33
C LYS A 112 12.64 2.36 -4.99
N PHE A 113 12.56 1.57 -3.92
CA PHE A 113 12.72 2.06 -2.54
C PHE A 113 13.40 0.99 -1.71
N LYS A 114 14.62 1.26 -1.27
CA LYS A 114 15.41 0.36 -0.43
C LYS A 114 14.71 0.00 0.87
N ALA A 115 15.16 -1.11 1.46
CA ALA A 115 14.63 -1.66 2.71
C ALA A 115 14.52 -0.59 3.81
N HIS A 116 13.33 -0.44 4.39
CA HIS A 116 13.07 0.52 5.45
C HIS A 116 11.89 0.07 6.32
N VAL A 117 11.80 0.65 7.51
CA VAL A 117 10.63 0.54 8.39
C VAL A 117 9.94 1.90 8.39
N ASP A 118 8.62 1.91 8.22
CA ASP A 118 7.85 3.15 8.29
C ASP A 118 7.93 3.73 9.72
N THR A 119 8.09 5.04 9.83
CA THR A 119 7.94 5.72 11.13
C THR A 119 6.46 5.73 11.52
N PRO A 120 6.07 5.14 12.66
CA PRO A 120 4.69 5.19 13.13
C PRO A 120 4.22 6.63 13.31
N ARG A 121 2.97 6.91 12.92
CA ARG A 121 2.35 8.24 13.04
C ARG A 121 1.53 8.42 14.31
N SER A 122 1.18 7.33 14.97
CA SER A 122 0.57 7.31 16.30
C SER A 122 0.77 5.95 16.95
N GLU A 123 0.54 5.85 18.27
CA GLU A 123 0.61 4.58 19.01
C GLU A 123 -0.47 3.58 18.55
N GLU A 124 -1.56 4.08 17.97
CA GLU A 124 -2.66 3.27 17.45
C GLU A 124 -2.45 2.79 16.01
N GLN A 125 -1.37 3.22 15.34
CA GLN A 125 -1.06 2.75 13.99
C GLN A 125 -0.59 1.29 14.05
N LEU A 126 -1.46 0.41 13.57
CA LEU A 126 -1.23 -1.03 13.48
C LEU A 126 -0.26 -1.36 12.34
N GLY A 127 -0.38 -0.64 11.22
CA GLY A 127 0.42 -0.91 10.03
C GLY A 127 -0.05 -0.19 8.78
N SER A 128 0.23 -0.81 7.65
CA SER A 128 0.02 -0.24 6.31
C SER A 128 -0.74 -1.23 5.43
N LEU A 129 -1.65 -0.71 4.60
CA LEU A 129 -2.24 -1.42 3.47
C LEU A 129 -1.75 -0.75 2.19
N VAL A 130 -1.09 -1.51 1.33
CA VAL A 130 -0.66 -1.09 0.00
C VAL A 130 -1.56 -1.76 -1.02
N VAL A 131 -2.16 -0.96 -1.91
CA VAL A 131 -3.03 -1.42 -2.99
C VAL A 131 -2.36 -1.08 -4.32
N SER A 132 -2.07 -2.09 -5.13
CA SER A 132 -1.54 -1.95 -6.48
C SER A 132 -2.68 -1.65 -7.45
N LEU A 133 -2.59 -0.52 -8.15
CA LEU A 133 -3.51 -0.23 -9.24
C LEU A 133 -3.06 -0.99 -10.50
N PRO A 134 -4.00 -1.43 -11.35
CA PRO A 134 -3.72 -2.32 -12.47
C PRO A 134 -3.07 -1.57 -13.65
N VAL A 135 -1.86 -1.06 -13.43
CA VAL A 135 -1.02 -0.42 -14.45
C VAL A 135 0.13 -1.35 -14.78
N ALA A 136 0.34 -1.61 -16.07
CA ALA A 136 1.36 -2.55 -16.53
C ALA A 136 2.78 -2.09 -16.14
N HIS A 137 3.56 -3.02 -15.60
CA HIS A 137 4.96 -2.81 -15.20
C HIS A 137 5.68 -4.15 -15.02
N ASP A 138 7.00 -4.13 -15.19
CA ASP A 138 7.88 -5.25 -14.85
C ASP A 138 8.76 -4.89 -13.65
N GLY A 139 9.11 -5.90 -12.84
CA GLY A 139 9.82 -5.70 -11.58
C GLY A 139 8.92 -5.05 -10.52
N GLY A 140 9.50 -4.29 -9.60
CA GLY A 140 8.70 -3.54 -8.61
C GLY A 140 8.09 -4.37 -7.50
N GLN A 141 8.56 -5.61 -7.28
CA GLN A 141 8.03 -6.47 -6.23
C GLN A 141 8.13 -5.78 -4.87
N LEU A 142 7.12 -6.00 -4.03
CA LEU A 142 7.13 -5.56 -2.64
C LEU A 142 7.65 -6.71 -1.77
N ALA A 143 8.84 -6.56 -1.20
CA ALA A 143 9.34 -7.47 -0.18
C ALA A 143 8.94 -6.93 1.20
N VAL A 144 8.40 -7.80 2.06
CA VAL A 144 8.05 -7.47 3.45
C VAL A 144 8.72 -8.49 4.37
N ARG A 145 9.46 -8.00 5.35
CA ARG A 145 10.30 -8.81 6.24
C ARG A 145 9.98 -8.53 7.71
N ASN A 146 9.89 -9.60 8.49
CA ASN A 146 9.74 -9.51 9.95
C ASN A 146 10.27 -10.81 10.59
N ALA A 147 11.03 -10.67 11.68
CA ALA A 147 11.53 -11.79 12.49
C ALA A 147 12.24 -12.91 11.68
N GLY A 148 13.02 -12.54 10.66
CA GLY A 148 13.77 -13.47 9.81
C GLY A 148 12.93 -14.17 8.74
N GLN A 149 11.65 -13.79 8.57
CA GLN A 149 10.81 -14.25 7.47
C GLN A 149 10.67 -13.15 6.41
N GLU A 150 10.62 -13.54 5.15
CA GLU A 150 10.37 -12.67 4.00
C GLU A 150 9.16 -13.16 3.21
N LEU A 151 8.31 -12.22 2.80
CA LEU A 151 7.27 -12.44 1.80
C LEU A 151 7.49 -11.47 0.64
N ILE A 152 7.50 -12.00 -0.57
CA ILE A 152 7.62 -11.22 -1.80
C ILE A 152 6.25 -11.21 -2.48
N PHE A 153 5.73 -10.01 -2.71
CA PHE A 153 4.52 -9.78 -3.48
C PHE A 153 4.91 -9.30 -4.88
N ASP A 154 4.69 -10.17 -5.87
CA ASP A 154 4.89 -9.82 -7.28
C ASP A 154 3.55 -9.43 -7.90
N TRP A 155 3.42 -8.14 -8.21
CA TRP A 155 2.24 -7.55 -8.84
C TRP A 155 2.52 -7.08 -10.26
N SER A 156 3.63 -7.54 -10.84
CA SER A 156 3.95 -7.21 -12.23
C SER A 156 2.87 -7.79 -13.14
N GLN A 157 2.28 -6.91 -13.94
CA GLN A 157 1.22 -7.27 -14.88
C GLN A 157 1.66 -6.88 -16.28
N LYS A 158 1.56 -7.83 -17.20
CA LYS A 158 1.85 -7.61 -18.61
C LYS A 158 0.71 -6.84 -19.26
N SER A 159 1.06 -5.99 -20.24
CA SER A 159 0.08 -5.32 -21.08
C SER A 159 -0.90 -6.32 -21.71
N GLY A 160 -2.19 -6.04 -21.61
CA GLY A 160 -3.26 -6.91 -22.11
C GLY A 160 -3.72 -8.02 -21.17
N ALA A 161 -3.09 -8.18 -19.99
CA ALA A 161 -3.63 -9.04 -18.94
C ALA A 161 -4.92 -8.45 -18.34
N PRO A 162 -5.82 -9.27 -17.77
CA PRO A 162 -6.97 -8.75 -17.05
C PRO A 162 -6.51 -7.87 -15.88
N ALA A 163 -7.10 -6.70 -15.74
CA ALA A 163 -6.79 -5.75 -14.67
C ALA A 163 -7.21 -6.31 -13.31
N TYR A 164 -6.23 -6.61 -12.45
CA TYR A 164 -6.47 -7.00 -11.05
C TYR A 164 -5.91 -5.98 -10.08
N ILE A 165 -6.69 -5.65 -9.06
CA ILE A 165 -6.22 -4.91 -7.91
C ILE A 165 -5.58 -5.89 -6.94
N GLU A 166 -4.29 -5.71 -6.72
CA GLU A 166 -3.55 -6.50 -5.76
C GLU A 166 -3.25 -5.70 -4.50
N ARG A 167 -2.96 -6.38 -3.40
CA ARG A 167 -2.85 -5.74 -2.09
C ARG A 167 -1.97 -6.52 -1.13
N ALA A 168 -1.31 -5.80 -0.24
CA ALA A 168 -0.62 -6.33 0.92
C ALA A 168 -0.93 -5.49 2.14
N ALA A 169 -1.16 -6.14 3.28
CA ALA A 169 -1.28 -5.48 4.58
C ALA A 169 -0.26 -6.07 5.55
N PHE A 170 0.47 -5.20 6.23
CA PHE A 170 1.55 -5.59 7.13
C PHE A 170 1.65 -4.62 8.31
N TYR A 171 2.22 -5.08 9.43
CA TYR A 171 2.38 -4.26 10.63
C TYR A 171 3.42 -3.14 10.43
N SER A 172 3.30 -2.09 11.22
CA SER A 172 4.19 -0.92 11.17
C SER A 172 5.65 -1.23 11.51
N ASP A 173 5.90 -2.33 12.21
CA ASP A 173 7.24 -2.80 12.58
C ASP A 173 7.87 -3.74 11.54
N CYS A 174 7.20 -4.01 10.42
CA CYS A 174 7.78 -4.77 9.31
C CYS A 174 8.72 -3.89 8.49
N GLU A 175 9.93 -4.40 8.22
CA GLU A 175 10.78 -3.85 7.17
C GLU A 175 10.15 -4.17 5.81
N HIS A 176 10.20 -3.24 4.89
CA HIS A 176 9.73 -3.46 3.53
C HIS A 176 10.57 -2.73 2.50
N GLU A 177 10.55 -3.26 1.28
CA GLU A 177 11.36 -2.82 0.16
C GLU A 177 10.54 -2.90 -1.12
N VAL A 178 10.70 -1.89 -2.00
CA VAL A 178 10.20 -1.95 -3.37
C VAL A 178 11.42 -2.21 -4.26
N TYR A 179 11.48 -3.41 -4.82
CA TYR A 179 12.49 -3.76 -5.81
C TYR A 179 12.36 -2.87 -7.05
N GLU A 180 13.40 -2.91 -7.88
CA GLU A 180 13.47 -2.05 -9.05
C GLU A 180 12.33 -2.36 -10.03
N VAL A 181 11.61 -1.31 -10.44
CA VAL A 181 10.74 -1.32 -11.61
C VAL A 181 11.63 -1.16 -12.83
N THR A 182 11.68 -2.19 -13.67
CA THR A 182 12.53 -2.21 -14.87
C THR A 182 11.81 -1.65 -16.09
N SER A 183 10.48 -1.75 -16.15
CA SER A 183 9.66 -1.22 -17.23
C SER A 183 8.28 -0.77 -16.72
N GLY A 184 7.64 0.17 -17.42
CA GLY A 184 6.29 0.64 -17.09
C GLY A 184 6.22 1.45 -15.79
N HIS A 185 5.04 1.44 -15.16
CA HIS A 185 4.76 2.26 -13.97
C HIS A 185 4.00 1.48 -12.91
N ARG A 186 4.63 1.24 -11.77
CA ARG A 186 3.97 0.67 -10.60
C ARG A 186 3.27 1.79 -9.81
N VAL A 187 1.94 1.83 -9.90
CA VAL A 187 1.10 2.82 -9.22
C VAL A 187 0.42 2.20 -8.01
N THR A 188 0.57 2.81 -6.83
CA THR A 188 0.00 2.27 -5.58
C THR A 188 -0.73 3.33 -4.77
N LEU A 189 -1.80 2.91 -4.08
CA LEU A 189 -2.42 3.64 -2.99
C LEU A 189 -1.95 3.05 -1.66
N THR A 190 -1.50 3.89 -0.74
CA THR A 190 -1.13 3.47 0.61
C THR A 190 -2.14 4.00 1.62
N TYR A 191 -2.61 3.14 2.51
CA TYR A 191 -3.48 3.46 3.62
C TYR A 191 -2.77 3.16 4.93
N ASN A 192 -2.82 4.08 5.89
CA ASN A 192 -2.45 3.80 7.26
C ASN A 192 -3.60 3.04 7.93
N LEU A 193 -3.27 1.95 8.63
CA LEU A 193 -4.22 1.13 9.36
C LEU A 193 -4.14 1.45 10.85
N PHE A 194 -5.24 1.94 11.41
CA PHE A 194 -5.35 2.25 12.82
C PHE A 194 -6.29 1.27 13.51
N MET A 195 -5.90 0.83 14.70
CA MET A 195 -6.78 0.05 15.56
C MET A 195 -7.79 0.98 16.23
N THR A 196 -9.07 0.68 16.12
CA THR A 196 -10.15 1.43 16.77
C THR A 196 -10.97 0.53 17.68
N ARG A 197 -11.58 1.10 18.73
CA ARG A 197 -12.53 0.39 19.60
C ARG A 197 -13.94 0.68 19.13
N LYS A 198 -14.76 -0.36 18.94
CA LYS A 198 -16.21 -0.19 18.83
C LYS A 198 -16.78 -0.01 20.23
N TYR A 199 -17.24 1.19 20.55
CA TYR A 199 -18.17 1.37 21.65
C TYR A 199 -19.53 0.84 21.20
N LEU A 200 -20.08 -0.14 21.93
CA LEU A 200 -21.48 -0.48 21.79
C LEU A 200 -22.26 0.69 22.39
N ILE A 201 -22.88 1.50 21.54
CA ILE A 201 -23.92 2.43 21.99
C ILE A 201 -25.13 1.54 22.30
N ASN A 202 -25.41 1.36 23.59
CA ASN A 202 -26.66 0.77 24.03
C ASN A 202 -27.75 1.83 23.84
N TRP A 203 -28.67 1.58 22.92
CA TRP A 203 -29.97 2.27 22.86
C TRP A 203 -30.93 1.60 23.83
#